data_AF-A0A1J5VGM2-F1
#
_entry.id   AF-A0A1J5VGM2-F1
#
_cell.length_a   1.000
_cell.length_b   1.000
_cell.length_c   1.000
_cell.angle_alpha   90.00
_cell.angle_beta   90.00
_cell.angle_gamma   90.00
#
_symmetry.space_group_name_H-M   'P 1'
#
loop_
_entity.id
_entity.type
_entity.pdbx_description
1 polymer ?
#
loop_
_entity_poly.entity_id
_entity_poly.type
_entity_poly.pdbx_seq_one_letter_code
_entity_poly.pdbx_strand_id
1 'polypeptide(L)'
;MQRATRLGVVTLATTLALAGMAAPSNATTLSSVRFTPSIVVNQGDVVEVGIAKCQVGYVDAVSKTAYVARHCFTQGPGELLYKNSQAVGFSTRAGLIDARFKNDDVMAVRLYADVTAGQNPFSGDTIADYDSLESGMKVCANSVRQRKVVCGHTQGAGDGVIKVEADETLIRGDSGGPAWLVDAAGNSLGFVGVISQTSTVEAPPSKTWYEWKVTSVTNKSCKASTEVPTYLTAKPGSCGIHDDAPGRLSPLTQMRPPGQPWTRRVADEFEVLSSKIKSGDPLSRQQEDMVLGLTLSIVIGLAGLGVYGAYLLGEPVIARFVDGLKRLPVTEQFGWKED
;
A
#
# COMPACT_ATOMS: atom_id res chain seq x y z
N MET A 1 -65.99 45.91 65.35
CA MET A 1 -66.86 44.92 66.02
C MET A 1 -66.21 43.55 65.90
N GLN A 2 -66.16 42.80 67.02
CA GLN A 2 -65.78 41.36 67.18
C GLN A 2 -64.33 40.96 66.84
N ARG A 3 -63.43 40.83 67.85
CA ARG A 3 -63.12 39.63 68.68
C ARG A 3 -62.65 38.43 67.82
N ALA A 4 -61.34 38.16 67.74
CA ALA A 4 -60.47 37.47 68.72
C ALA A 4 -60.69 35.96 68.80
N THR A 5 -59.65 35.18 68.45
CA THR A 5 -59.19 33.88 69.02
C THR A 5 -58.15 33.28 68.06
N ARG A 6 -57.10 32.54 68.43
CA ARG A 6 -56.34 32.28 69.66
C ARG A 6 -55.23 31.30 69.24
N LEU A 7 -54.09 31.35 69.96
CA LEU A 7 -53.20 30.25 70.34
C LEU A 7 -52.41 29.49 69.26
N GLY A 8 -51.09 29.48 69.49
CA GLY A 8 -50.12 28.63 68.82
C GLY A 8 -50.13 27.19 69.31
N VAL A 9 -49.38 26.36 68.56
CA VAL A 9 -48.93 25.04 68.96
C VAL A 9 -47.50 24.87 68.44
N VAL A 10 -46.62 24.47 69.35
CA VAL A 10 -45.29 23.91 69.11
C VAL A 10 -45.46 22.44 68.70
N THR A 11 -44.91 22.02 67.57
CA THR A 11 -44.58 20.60 67.28
C THR A 11 -43.38 20.57 66.32
N LEU A 12 -42.23 20.14 66.81
CA LEU A 12 -41.65 18.80 66.65
C LEU A 12 -41.07 18.56 65.24
N ALA A 13 -39.74 18.55 65.18
CA ALA A 13 -38.96 18.08 64.05
C ALA A 13 -39.31 16.62 63.72
N THR A 14 -39.57 16.35 62.44
CA THR A 14 -39.47 15.00 61.86
C THR A 14 -38.76 15.12 60.52
N THR A 15 -37.57 14.53 60.48
CA THR A 15 -36.77 14.27 59.29
C THR A 15 -37.48 13.27 58.38
N LEU A 16 -37.78 13.66 57.15
CA LEU A 16 -37.93 12.73 56.02
C LEU A 16 -36.92 13.13 54.94
N ALA A 17 -35.83 12.37 54.87
CA ALA A 17 -34.96 12.33 53.71
C ALA A 17 -35.69 11.60 52.58
N LEU A 18 -36.26 12.35 51.63
CA LEU A 18 -36.60 11.81 50.33
C LEU A 18 -35.33 11.78 49.49
N ALA A 19 -34.77 10.59 49.34
CA ALA A 19 -33.78 10.28 48.33
C ALA A 19 -34.39 10.57 46.95
N GLY A 20 -34.12 11.76 46.42
CA GLY A 20 -34.30 12.04 45.01
C GLY A 20 -33.30 11.17 44.25
N MET A 21 -33.76 10.03 43.74
CA MET A 21 -33.07 9.30 42.69
C MET A 21 -33.01 10.24 41.47
N ALA A 22 -31.92 11.00 41.39
CA ALA A 22 -31.52 11.62 40.14
C ALA A 22 -31.33 10.47 39.14
N ALA A 23 -32.24 10.35 38.19
CA ALA A 23 -32.06 9.48 37.05
C ALA A 23 -30.70 9.84 36.42
N PRO A 24 -29.80 8.88 36.18
CA PRO A 24 -28.62 9.15 35.40
C PRO A 24 -29.11 9.47 33.99
N SER A 25 -29.12 10.76 33.64
CA SER A 25 -29.15 11.19 32.26
C SER A 25 -27.88 10.65 31.62
N ASN A 26 -27.98 9.48 31.00
CA ASN A 26 -27.01 8.96 30.05
C ASN A 26 -27.04 9.85 28.79
N ALA A 27 -26.69 11.12 28.96
CA ALA A 27 -26.11 11.89 27.89
C ALA A 27 -24.67 11.39 27.77
N THR A 28 -24.51 10.25 27.10
CA THR A 28 -23.22 9.72 26.71
C THR A 28 -22.58 10.76 25.81
N THR A 29 -21.72 11.57 26.39
CA THR A 29 -20.80 12.44 25.70
C THR A 29 -19.95 11.58 24.76
N LEU A 30 -20.31 11.57 23.48
CA LEU A 30 -19.45 11.17 22.37
C LEU A 30 -18.30 12.18 22.22
N SER A 31 -17.42 12.22 23.22
CA SER A 31 -16.15 12.93 23.25
C SER A 31 -15.15 11.94 23.84
N SER A 32 -14.14 11.41 23.16
CA SER A 32 -13.38 11.90 22.04
C SER A 32 -12.78 10.66 21.37
N VAL A 33 -13.06 10.44 20.09
CA VAL A 33 -12.13 9.64 19.29
C VAL A 33 -10.84 10.45 19.28
N ARG A 34 -9.84 10.01 20.04
CA ARG A 34 -8.48 10.57 19.95
C ARG A 34 -8.03 10.35 18.52
N PHE A 35 -8.18 11.37 17.68
CA PHE A 35 -7.53 11.41 16.38
C PHE A 35 -6.04 11.28 16.64
N THR A 36 -5.48 10.16 16.18
CA THR A 36 -4.03 9.99 16.10
C THR A 36 -3.44 11.17 15.33
N PRO A 37 -2.20 11.61 15.66
CA PRO A 37 -1.55 12.69 14.93
C PRO A 37 -1.69 12.43 13.43
N SER A 38 -2.22 13.42 12.71
CA SER A 38 -2.58 13.32 11.29
C SER A 38 -1.47 12.58 10.55
N ILE A 39 -1.77 11.43 9.95
CA ILE A 39 -0.77 10.72 9.17
C ILE A 39 -0.32 11.65 8.06
N VAL A 40 0.97 11.89 7.98
CA VAL A 40 1.57 12.63 6.87
C VAL A 40 1.99 11.62 5.82
N VAL A 41 1.67 11.88 4.55
CA VAL A 41 2.17 11.12 3.40
C VAL A 41 3.10 12.03 2.61
N ASN A 42 4.38 11.72 2.56
CA ASN A 42 5.42 12.43 1.81
C ASN A 42 5.88 11.61 0.61
N GLN A 43 6.50 12.27 -0.36
CA GLN A 43 7.25 11.58 -1.40
C GLN A 43 8.39 10.75 -0.79
N GLY A 44 8.57 9.53 -1.32
CA GLY A 44 9.52 8.52 -0.85
C GLY A 44 9.03 7.69 0.34
N ASP A 45 7.86 8.00 0.91
CA ASP A 45 7.28 7.17 1.96
C ASP A 45 6.99 5.76 1.45
N VAL A 46 7.32 4.75 2.27
CA VAL A 46 6.91 3.36 2.03
C VAL A 46 5.43 3.22 2.33
N VAL A 47 4.70 2.65 1.37
CA VAL A 47 3.27 2.40 1.42
C VAL A 47 2.96 0.97 1.03
N GLU A 48 1.80 0.50 1.46
CA GLU A 48 1.37 -0.90 1.35
C GLU A 48 0.02 -0.98 0.63
N VAL A 49 -0.08 -1.93 -0.30
CA VAL A 49 -1.32 -2.31 -0.98
C VAL A 49 -1.40 -3.83 -0.93
N GLY A 50 -2.36 -4.37 -0.16
CA GLY A 50 -2.32 -5.79 0.24
C GLY A 50 -0.98 -6.14 0.89
N ILE A 51 -0.26 -7.06 0.26
CA ILE A 51 1.10 -7.49 0.65
C ILE A 51 2.22 -6.85 -0.17
N ALA A 52 1.89 -6.04 -1.19
CA ALA A 52 2.88 -5.28 -1.95
C ALA A 52 3.40 -4.09 -1.13
N LYS A 53 4.71 -3.83 -1.24
CA LYS A 53 5.35 -2.63 -0.69
C LYS A 53 5.87 -1.78 -1.84
N CYS A 54 5.44 -0.54 -1.86
CA CYS A 54 5.81 0.46 -2.85
C CYS A 54 6.22 1.74 -2.16
N GLN A 55 6.62 2.74 -2.94
CA GLN A 55 6.91 4.08 -2.49
C GLN A 55 5.94 5.09 -3.09
N VAL A 56 5.70 6.18 -2.38
CA VAL A 56 5.02 7.36 -2.91
C VAL A 56 5.97 8.14 -3.81
N GLY A 57 5.57 8.36 -5.05
CA GLY A 57 6.38 9.06 -6.04
C GLY A 57 6.17 10.57 -6.03
N TYR A 58 4.96 11.06 -5.79
CA TYR A 58 4.69 12.49 -5.67
C TYR A 58 3.45 12.71 -4.81
N VAL A 59 3.40 13.84 -4.12
CA VAL A 59 2.23 14.26 -3.34
C VAL A 59 1.79 15.62 -3.83
N ASP A 60 0.56 15.71 -4.33
CA ASP A 60 -0.11 16.95 -4.61
C ASP A 60 -0.90 17.40 -3.37
N ALA A 61 -0.35 18.40 -2.67
CA ALA A 61 -0.97 18.95 -1.49
C ALA A 61 -2.30 19.67 -1.77
N VAL A 62 -2.47 20.26 -2.96
CA VAL A 62 -3.66 21.03 -3.33
C VAL A 62 -4.85 20.10 -3.52
N SER A 63 -4.68 19.00 -4.25
CA SER A 63 -5.75 18.02 -4.47
C SER A 63 -5.85 16.95 -3.39
N LYS A 64 -4.93 16.92 -2.42
CA LYS A 64 -4.73 15.81 -1.48
C LYS A 64 -4.63 14.46 -2.19
N THR A 65 -3.73 14.38 -3.16
CA THR A 65 -3.52 13.17 -3.97
C THR A 65 -2.08 12.70 -3.86
N ALA A 66 -1.89 11.40 -3.63
CA ALA A 66 -0.57 10.76 -3.75
C ALA A 66 -0.48 9.99 -5.07
N TYR A 67 0.67 10.05 -5.72
CA TYR A 67 0.97 9.32 -6.95
C TYR A 67 1.94 8.19 -6.64
N VAL A 68 1.60 7.00 -7.11
CA VAL A 68 2.31 5.74 -6.89
C VAL A 68 2.29 4.94 -8.19
N ALA A 69 3.04 3.84 -8.28
CA ALA A 69 2.94 2.95 -9.44
C ALA A 69 1.62 2.18 -9.42
N ARG A 70 0.99 2.05 -10.58
CA ARG A 70 -0.30 1.36 -10.70
C ARG A 70 -0.19 -0.13 -10.45
N HIS A 71 0.89 -0.76 -10.88
CA HIS A 71 1.10 -2.19 -10.69
C HIS A 71 1.24 -2.60 -9.21
N CYS A 72 1.35 -1.64 -8.29
CA CYS A 72 1.26 -1.89 -6.87
C CYS A 72 -0.15 -2.33 -6.43
N PHE A 73 -1.16 -2.03 -7.24
CA PHE A 73 -2.57 -2.34 -7.00
C PHE A 73 -2.98 -3.57 -7.81
N THR A 74 -3.84 -4.40 -7.24
CA THR A 74 -4.24 -5.68 -7.84
C THR A 74 -5.75 -5.84 -7.99
N GLN A 75 -6.52 -4.95 -7.35
CA GLN A 75 -7.97 -5.02 -7.28
C GLN A 75 -8.62 -3.94 -8.17
N GLY A 76 -9.95 -3.89 -8.11
CA GLY A 76 -10.76 -2.84 -8.73
C GLY A 76 -10.53 -1.44 -8.13
N PRO A 77 -11.22 -0.41 -8.66
CA PRO A 77 -11.16 0.95 -8.11
C PRO A 77 -11.55 0.98 -6.63
N GLY A 78 -10.93 1.87 -5.85
CA GLY A 78 -11.19 2.01 -4.41
C GLY A 78 -10.35 1.10 -3.52
N GLU A 79 -9.34 0.42 -4.07
CA GLU A 79 -8.37 -0.35 -3.27
C GLU A 79 -7.59 0.58 -2.34
N LEU A 80 -7.49 0.20 -1.07
CA LEU A 80 -6.93 1.03 -0.02
C LEU A 80 -5.40 1.06 -0.07
N LEU A 81 -4.84 2.26 0.02
CA LEU A 81 -3.42 2.48 0.29
C LEU A 81 -3.20 2.60 1.79
N TYR A 82 -2.18 1.93 2.31
CA TYR A 82 -1.82 1.99 3.73
C TYR A 82 -0.43 2.58 3.93
N LYS A 83 -0.26 3.29 5.05
CA LYS A 83 1.04 3.68 5.59
C LYS A 83 1.07 3.29 7.06
N ASN A 84 2.10 2.55 7.48
CA ASN A 84 2.24 2.06 8.86
C ASN A 84 0.97 1.36 9.36
N SER A 85 0.40 0.47 8.53
CA SER A 85 -0.85 -0.27 8.81
C SER A 85 -2.09 0.58 9.03
N GLN A 86 -2.08 1.88 8.69
CA GLN A 86 -3.25 2.73 8.71
C GLN A 86 -3.63 3.11 7.28
N ALA A 87 -4.91 2.98 6.93
CA ALA A 87 -5.40 3.40 5.62
C ALA A 87 -5.11 4.91 5.45
N VAL A 88 -4.60 5.33 4.30
CA VAL A 88 -4.28 6.74 4.02
C VAL A 88 -5.04 7.29 2.82
N GLY A 89 -5.54 6.43 1.95
CA GLY A 89 -6.34 6.82 0.79
C GLY A 89 -6.80 5.60 0.01
N PHE A 90 -7.35 5.83 -1.17
CA PHE A 90 -7.80 4.77 -2.07
C PHE A 90 -7.51 5.10 -3.54
N SER A 91 -7.32 4.04 -4.35
CA SER A 91 -7.08 4.16 -5.79
C SER A 91 -8.26 4.77 -6.53
N THR A 92 -7.97 5.66 -7.48
CA THR A 92 -9.00 6.28 -8.34
C THR A 92 -9.52 5.32 -9.42
N ARG A 93 -8.75 4.27 -9.74
CA ARG A 93 -9.04 3.31 -10.82
C ARG A 93 -8.51 1.91 -10.49
N ALA A 94 -8.80 0.94 -11.35
CA ALA A 94 -8.37 -0.43 -11.16
C ALA A 94 -6.84 -0.59 -11.30
N GLY A 95 -6.23 -1.38 -10.41
CA GLY A 95 -4.81 -1.69 -10.42
C GLY A 95 -4.37 -2.63 -11.54
N LEU A 96 -5.30 -3.46 -12.04
CA LEU A 96 -5.03 -4.41 -13.11
C LEU A 96 -4.54 -3.68 -14.37
N ILE A 97 -3.24 -3.84 -14.66
CA ILE A 97 -2.64 -3.39 -15.90
C ILE A 97 -2.90 -4.49 -16.93
N ASP A 98 -3.96 -4.32 -17.71
CA ASP A 98 -4.16 -5.08 -18.94
C ASP A 98 -2.90 -4.99 -19.81
N ALA A 99 -2.52 -6.05 -20.52
CA ALA A 99 -1.41 -6.04 -21.48
C ALA A 99 -1.53 -4.91 -22.53
N ARG A 100 -2.72 -4.35 -22.71
CA ARG A 100 -3.01 -3.16 -23.52
C ARG A 100 -2.52 -1.84 -22.91
N PHE A 101 -2.29 -1.76 -21.60
CA PHE A 101 -1.93 -0.55 -20.86
C PHE A 101 -0.52 -0.58 -20.24
N LYS A 102 0.43 -1.32 -20.84
CA LYS A 102 1.81 -1.48 -20.32
C LYS A 102 2.56 -0.16 -20.05
N ASN A 103 2.15 0.93 -20.70
CA ASN A 103 2.77 2.25 -20.59
C ASN A 103 2.00 3.21 -19.66
N ASP A 104 0.94 2.74 -18.98
CA ASP A 104 0.13 3.53 -18.03
C ASP A 104 0.24 2.93 -16.62
N ASP A 105 1.42 3.09 -16.02
CA ASP A 105 1.78 2.56 -14.71
C ASP A 105 1.78 3.62 -13.59
N VAL A 106 0.93 4.64 -13.70
CA VAL A 106 0.69 5.64 -12.63
C VAL A 106 -0.66 5.39 -11.98
N MET A 107 -0.76 5.60 -10.68
CA MET A 107 -2.02 5.60 -9.96
C MET A 107 -2.12 6.83 -9.08
N ALA A 108 -3.17 7.63 -9.30
CA ALA A 108 -3.60 8.63 -8.34
C ALA A 108 -4.36 7.95 -7.19
N VAL A 109 -3.97 8.30 -5.96
CA VAL A 109 -4.59 7.85 -4.72
C VAL A 109 -5.16 9.05 -4.01
N ARG A 110 -6.48 9.07 -3.82
CA ARG A 110 -7.14 10.16 -3.09
C ARG A 110 -6.92 9.95 -1.61
N LEU A 111 -6.24 10.89 -0.96
CA LEU A 111 -5.96 10.83 0.47
C LEU A 111 -7.20 11.25 1.26
N TYR A 112 -7.44 10.57 2.38
CA TYR A 112 -8.56 10.89 3.27
C TYR A 112 -8.41 12.29 3.89
N ALA A 113 -9.52 12.89 4.31
CA ALA A 113 -9.58 14.26 4.80
C ALA A 113 -8.68 14.50 6.02
N ASP A 114 -8.53 13.52 6.90
CA ASP A 114 -7.69 13.57 8.11
C ASP A 114 -6.23 13.12 7.90
N VAL A 115 -5.87 12.80 6.65
CA VAL A 115 -4.50 12.56 6.22
C VAL A 115 -3.92 13.86 5.68
N THR A 116 -2.70 14.15 6.10
CA THR A 116 -1.94 15.31 5.63
C THR A 116 -1.14 14.91 4.40
N ALA A 117 -1.45 15.53 3.27
CA ALA A 117 -0.57 15.52 2.12
C ALA A 117 0.69 16.31 2.49
N GLY A 118 1.82 15.62 2.55
CA GLY A 118 3.10 16.14 3.02
C GLY A 118 3.92 16.80 1.91
N GLN A 119 5.24 16.71 2.04
CA GLN A 119 6.19 17.37 1.16
C GLN A 119 6.78 16.43 0.10
N ASN A 120 7.40 17.03 -0.91
CA ASN A 120 8.18 16.36 -1.94
C ASN A 120 9.70 16.59 -1.74
N PRO A 121 10.36 15.96 -0.74
CA PRO A 121 11.73 16.30 -0.35
C PRO A 121 12.81 15.99 -1.41
N PHE A 122 12.53 15.15 -2.41
CA PHE A 122 13.51 14.82 -3.45
C PHE A 122 13.37 15.72 -4.68
N SER A 123 12.14 15.90 -5.15
CA SER A 123 11.87 16.62 -6.40
C SER A 123 11.48 18.09 -6.21
N GLY A 124 11.05 18.47 -5.00
CA GLY A 124 10.19 19.64 -4.82
C GLY A 124 8.82 19.46 -5.48
N ASP A 125 8.02 20.52 -5.46
CA ASP A 125 6.64 20.50 -5.98
C ASP A 125 6.56 20.73 -7.49
N THR A 126 7.65 21.18 -8.12
CA THR A 126 7.76 21.36 -9.57
C THR A 126 7.69 20.01 -10.27
N ILE A 127 6.84 19.91 -11.28
CA ILE A 127 6.78 18.76 -12.18
C ILE A 127 7.48 19.14 -13.47
N ALA A 128 8.44 18.32 -13.90
CA ALA A 128 9.13 18.50 -15.16
C ALA A 128 8.14 18.40 -16.33
N ASP A 129 8.28 19.30 -17.30
CA ASP A 129 7.51 19.20 -18.53
C ASP A 129 7.97 17.95 -19.30
N TYR A 130 7.02 17.05 -19.56
CA TYR A 130 7.31 15.81 -20.28
C TYR A 130 7.79 16.09 -21.70
N ASP A 131 7.25 17.12 -22.35
CA ASP A 131 7.57 17.46 -23.73
C ASP A 131 8.92 18.18 -23.86
N SER A 132 9.57 18.52 -22.73
CA SER A 132 10.93 19.04 -22.67
C SER A 132 11.98 17.96 -22.39
N LEU A 133 11.58 16.70 -22.20
CA LEU A 133 12.52 15.61 -21.91
C LEU A 133 13.30 15.21 -23.17
N GLU A 134 14.61 15.38 -23.12
CA GLU A 134 15.52 14.99 -24.18
C GLU A 134 16.42 13.84 -23.72
N SER A 135 17.08 13.17 -24.66
CA SER A 135 18.10 12.16 -24.37
C SER A 135 19.34 12.81 -23.73
N GLY A 136 19.99 12.10 -22.81
CA GLY A 136 21.17 12.56 -22.09
C GLY A 136 20.89 13.42 -20.86
N MET A 137 19.63 13.75 -20.56
CA MET A 137 19.28 14.49 -19.33
C MET A 137 19.49 13.61 -18.10
N LYS A 138 20.08 14.18 -17.05
CA LYS A 138 20.35 13.45 -15.82
C LYS A 138 19.09 13.31 -14.97
N VAL A 139 18.75 12.06 -14.63
CA VAL A 139 17.61 11.71 -13.78
C VAL A 139 18.09 10.93 -12.59
N CYS A 140 17.58 11.27 -11.42
CA CYS A 140 17.82 10.56 -10.17
C CYS A 140 16.52 9.98 -9.62
N ALA A 141 16.64 8.90 -8.85
CA ALA A 141 15.53 8.18 -8.28
C ALA A 141 15.85 7.70 -6.86
N ASN A 142 14.84 7.63 -5.99
CA ASN A 142 15.03 7.17 -4.62
C ASN A 142 14.86 5.64 -4.52
N SER A 143 15.95 4.94 -4.15
CA SER A 143 15.88 3.52 -3.79
C SER A 143 15.78 3.39 -2.28
N VAL A 144 14.55 3.26 -1.76
CA VAL A 144 14.32 3.08 -0.32
C VAL A 144 14.92 1.78 0.18
N ARG A 145 14.93 0.74 -0.66
CA ARG A 145 15.44 -0.58 -0.29
C ARG A 145 16.96 -0.60 -0.18
N GLN A 146 17.64 0.16 -1.03
CA GLN A 146 19.09 0.31 -0.99
C GLN A 146 19.55 1.50 -0.13
N ARG A 147 18.61 2.32 0.36
CA ARG A 147 18.84 3.52 1.18
C ARG A 147 19.79 4.52 0.51
N LYS A 148 19.61 4.72 -0.80
CA LYS A 148 20.43 5.63 -1.59
C LYS A 148 19.64 6.22 -2.76
N VAL A 149 20.16 7.31 -3.31
CA VAL A 149 19.74 7.85 -4.60
C VAL A 149 20.51 7.12 -5.70
N VAL A 150 19.80 6.69 -6.73
CA VAL A 150 20.37 6.07 -7.94
C VAL A 150 20.13 7.04 -9.09
N CYS A 151 21.17 7.35 -9.87
CA CYS A 151 21.06 8.28 -11.00
C CYS A 151 21.50 7.64 -12.30
N GLY A 152 20.97 8.17 -13.39
CA GLY A 152 21.29 7.77 -14.77
C GLY A 152 20.99 8.91 -15.74
N HIS A 153 20.95 8.57 -17.02
CA HIS A 153 20.63 9.51 -18.09
C HIS A 153 19.44 9.00 -18.90
N THR A 154 18.55 9.90 -19.27
CA THR A 154 17.44 9.57 -20.17
C THR A 154 17.97 9.05 -21.50
N GLN A 155 17.44 7.93 -21.98
CA GLN A 155 17.64 7.51 -23.36
C GLN A 155 16.59 8.14 -24.29
N GLY A 156 15.47 8.59 -23.70
CA GLY A 156 14.36 9.24 -24.37
C GLY A 156 13.05 9.06 -23.61
N ALA A 157 12.00 9.72 -24.08
CA ALA A 157 10.66 9.64 -23.54
C ALA A 157 9.65 9.36 -24.67
N GLY A 158 8.71 8.44 -24.45
CA GLY A 158 7.60 8.21 -25.37
C GLY A 158 6.42 7.48 -24.70
N ASP A 159 5.20 7.79 -25.13
CA ASP A 159 3.94 7.22 -24.62
C ASP A 159 3.79 7.28 -23.09
N GLY A 160 4.24 8.36 -22.47
CA GLY A 160 4.19 8.55 -21.01
C GLY A 160 5.31 7.83 -20.24
N VAL A 161 6.19 7.10 -20.93
CA VAL A 161 7.31 6.37 -20.32
C VAL A 161 8.64 7.06 -20.63
N ILE A 162 9.50 7.18 -19.63
CA ILE A 162 10.87 7.66 -19.72
C ILE A 162 11.79 6.48 -19.48
N LYS A 163 12.77 6.29 -20.37
CA LYS A 163 13.79 5.22 -20.24
C LYS A 163 15.07 5.84 -19.72
N VAL A 164 15.67 5.25 -18.69
CA VAL A 164 16.89 5.75 -18.06
C VAL A 164 17.95 4.67 -18.05
N GLU A 165 19.12 5.02 -18.58
CA GLU A 165 20.35 4.22 -18.53
C GLU A 165 21.16 4.60 -17.29
N ALA A 166 21.57 3.61 -16.50
CA ALA A 166 22.35 3.83 -15.30
C ALA A 166 23.37 2.71 -15.06
N ASP A 167 24.43 3.05 -14.31
CA ASP A 167 25.42 2.09 -13.83
C ASP A 167 24.90 1.24 -12.66
N GLU A 168 23.79 1.66 -12.04
CA GLU A 168 23.16 0.99 -10.90
C GLU A 168 21.67 0.77 -11.14
N THR A 169 21.13 -0.31 -10.58
CA THR A 169 19.73 -0.68 -10.75
C THR A 169 18.87 -0.24 -9.57
N LEU A 170 17.57 -0.10 -9.84
CA LEU A 170 16.52 -0.05 -8.84
C LEU A 170 16.02 -1.48 -8.57
N ILE A 171 15.56 -1.75 -7.34
CA ILE A 171 15.20 -3.10 -6.93
C ILE A 171 13.73 -3.20 -6.51
N ARG A 172 13.20 -4.42 -6.43
CA ARG A 172 11.82 -4.67 -6.02
C ARG A 172 11.50 -4.00 -4.69
N GLY A 173 10.44 -3.21 -4.68
CA GLY A 173 10.03 -2.36 -3.56
C GLY A 173 10.36 -0.88 -3.79
N ASP A 174 11.18 -0.56 -4.80
CA ASP A 174 11.36 0.82 -5.22
C ASP A 174 10.22 1.32 -6.13
N SER A 175 9.39 0.39 -6.63
CA SER A 175 8.17 0.66 -7.41
C SER A 175 7.34 1.80 -6.83
N GLY A 176 6.90 2.70 -7.70
CA GLY A 176 6.13 3.89 -7.35
C GLY A 176 6.96 5.05 -6.82
N GLY A 177 8.22 4.82 -6.44
CA GLY A 177 9.08 5.86 -5.87
C GLY A 177 9.41 6.98 -6.84
N PRO A 178 9.91 8.11 -6.31
CA PRO A 178 10.14 9.30 -7.10
C PRO A 178 11.32 9.15 -8.04
N ALA A 179 11.18 9.68 -9.24
CA ALA A 179 12.28 10.06 -10.12
C ALA A 179 12.17 11.54 -10.50
N TRP A 180 13.30 12.24 -10.56
CA TRP A 180 13.38 13.69 -10.80
C TRP A 180 14.59 14.05 -11.66
N LEU A 181 14.46 15.15 -12.41
CA LEU A 181 15.58 15.75 -13.14
C LEU A 181 16.51 16.45 -12.18
N VAL A 182 17.80 16.46 -12.51
CA VAL A 182 18.80 17.24 -11.78
C VAL A 182 19.67 18.06 -12.74
N ASP A 183 20.15 19.20 -12.26
CA ASP A 183 21.13 20.00 -12.99
C ASP A 183 22.56 19.43 -12.85
N ALA A 184 23.53 20.10 -13.47
CA ALA A 184 24.94 19.72 -13.41
C ALA A 184 25.52 19.80 -11.98
N ALA A 185 24.96 20.63 -11.11
CA ALA A 185 25.35 20.75 -9.71
C ALA A 185 24.64 19.72 -8.81
N GLY A 186 23.71 18.93 -9.36
CA GLY A 186 22.92 17.94 -8.63
C GLY A 186 21.68 18.50 -7.94
N ASN A 187 21.31 19.75 -8.19
CA ASN A 187 20.07 20.32 -7.66
C ASN A 187 18.87 19.75 -8.42
N SER A 188 17.77 19.56 -7.70
CA SER A 188 16.52 19.10 -8.29
C SER A 188 15.92 20.14 -9.24
N LEU A 189 15.54 19.70 -10.43
CA LEU A 189 14.85 20.51 -11.45
C LEU A 189 13.35 20.19 -11.54
N GLY A 190 12.90 19.11 -10.89
CA GLY A 190 11.49 18.76 -10.80
C GLY A 190 11.21 17.27 -10.99
N PHE A 191 10.04 16.87 -10.51
CA PHE A 191 9.52 15.52 -10.56
C PHE A 191 9.24 15.09 -12.00
N VAL A 192 9.74 13.92 -12.40
CA VAL A 192 9.54 13.38 -13.76
C VAL A 192 8.43 12.33 -13.76
N GLY A 193 8.37 11.50 -12.73
CA GLY A 193 7.41 10.41 -12.66
C GLY A 193 7.76 9.36 -11.61
N VAL A 194 7.00 8.26 -11.66
CA VAL A 194 7.13 7.14 -10.72
C VAL A 194 7.92 5.99 -11.32
N ILE A 195 8.74 5.32 -10.51
CA ILE A 195 9.49 4.13 -10.92
C ILE A 195 8.51 2.99 -11.28
N SER A 196 8.55 2.49 -12.51
CA SER A 196 7.62 1.47 -13.01
C SER A 196 8.27 0.10 -13.25
N GLN A 197 9.43 0.05 -13.89
CA GLN A 197 10.09 -1.19 -14.27
C GLN A 197 11.61 -1.06 -14.23
N THR A 198 12.31 -2.18 -14.11
CA THR A 198 13.77 -2.27 -14.17
C THR A 198 14.19 -3.50 -14.98
N SER A 199 15.30 -3.41 -15.70
CA SER A 199 15.89 -4.50 -16.48
C SER A 199 17.41 -4.36 -16.56
N THR A 200 18.10 -5.49 -16.63
CA THR A 200 19.56 -5.54 -16.83
C THR A 200 19.85 -5.72 -18.32
N VAL A 201 20.78 -4.92 -18.86
CA VAL A 201 21.24 -5.04 -20.25
C VAL A 201 22.74 -5.33 -20.26
N GLU A 202 23.13 -6.40 -20.94
CA GLU A 202 24.52 -6.76 -21.19
C GLU A 202 24.88 -6.42 -22.64
N ALA A 203 25.79 -5.46 -22.85
CA ALA A 203 26.32 -5.15 -24.17
C ALA A 203 27.61 -5.98 -24.43
N PRO A 204 27.73 -6.69 -25.56
CA PRO A 204 28.97 -7.32 -25.95
C PRO A 204 29.89 -6.32 -26.69
N PRO A 205 31.18 -6.15 -26.33
CA PRO A 205 31.87 -6.46 -25.08
C PRO A 205 32.23 -5.17 -24.33
N SER A 206 31.59 -4.90 -23.19
CA SER A 206 32.15 -4.29 -21.97
C SER A 206 31.12 -3.42 -21.24
N LYS A 207 30.95 -3.74 -19.96
CA LYS A 207 30.13 -3.08 -18.94
C LYS A 207 28.62 -3.40 -19.00
N THR A 208 28.17 -4.11 -17.97
CA THR A 208 26.75 -4.23 -17.64
C THR A 208 26.21 -2.86 -17.27
N TRP A 209 25.09 -2.47 -17.87
CA TRP A 209 24.33 -1.29 -17.48
C TRP A 209 22.88 -1.69 -17.24
N TYR A 210 22.16 -0.83 -16.52
CA TYR A 210 20.78 -1.06 -16.15
C TYR A 210 19.86 -0.07 -16.84
N GLU A 211 18.77 -0.59 -17.39
CA GLU A 211 17.66 0.24 -17.84
C GLU A 211 16.60 0.23 -16.75
N TRP A 212 16.15 1.40 -16.34
CA TRP A 212 14.92 1.52 -15.56
C TRP A 212 13.97 2.51 -16.21
N LYS A 213 12.68 2.25 -16.01
CA LYS A 213 11.59 3.01 -16.59
C LYS A 213 10.87 3.80 -15.52
N VAL A 214 10.52 5.02 -15.90
CA VAL A 214 9.72 5.95 -15.12
C VAL A 214 8.46 6.24 -15.91
N THR A 215 7.31 6.25 -15.26
CA THR A 215 6.05 6.66 -15.90
C THR A 215 5.66 8.04 -15.42
N SER A 216 5.40 8.95 -16.35
CA SER A 216 5.02 10.33 -16.08
C SER A 216 3.60 10.42 -15.52
N VAL A 217 3.37 11.35 -14.59
CA VAL A 217 2.04 11.64 -14.03
C VAL A 217 1.25 12.65 -14.85
N THR A 218 1.86 13.28 -15.85
CA THR A 218 1.24 14.34 -16.65
C THR A 218 0.88 13.91 -18.07
N ASN A 219 1.32 12.72 -18.53
CA ASN A 219 1.12 12.28 -19.91
C ASN A 219 0.60 10.84 -20.01
N LYS A 220 -0.48 10.64 -20.79
CA LYS A 220 -1.08 9.33 -21.04
C LYS A 220 -0.59 8.73 -22.37
N SER A 221 -0.45 7.41 -22.43
CA SER A 221 -0.35 6.69 -23.70
C SER A 221 -1.56 6.97 -24.60
N CYS A 222 -1.31 7.43 -25.82
CA CYS A 222 -2.33 7.64 -26.85
C CYS A 222 -2.96 6.35 -27.39
N LYS A 223 -2.41 5.18 -27.05
CA LYS A 223 -2.89 3.89 -27.55
C LYS A 223 -2.95 2.89 -26.41
N ALA A 224 -4.18 2.50 -26.06
CA ALA A 224 -4.38 1.18 -25.50
C ALA A 224 -3.96 0.16 -26.58
N SER A 225 -2.85 -0.54 -26.35
CA SER A 225 -2.41 -1.77 -27.00
C SER A 225 -1.38 -1.76 -28.13
N THR A 226 -0.55 -2.81 -28.04
CA THR A 226 0.38 -3.48 -28.97
C THR A 226 1.63 -2.74 -29.43
N GLU A 227 2.72 -3.08 -28.73
CA GLU A 227 4.11 -3.24 -29.17
C GLU A 227 4.89 -2.07 -29.80
N VAL A 228 6.05 -1.91 -29.14
CA VAL A 228 7.25 -1.09 -29.41
C VAL A 228 7.04 0.42 -29.54
N PRO A 229 7.22 1.20 -28.45
CA PRO A 229 7.68 2.56 -28.61
C PRO A 229 9.12 2.46 -29.12
N THR A 230 9.29 2.57 -30.44
CA THR A 230 10.60 2.76 -31.07
C THR A 230 11.03 4.15 -30.65
N TYR A 231 11.72 4.24 -29.50
CA TYR A 231 12.24 5.46 -28.86
C TYR A 231 12.40 6.60 -29.87
N LEU A 232 11.41 7.49 -29.89
CA LEU A 232 11.29 8.47 -30.96
C LEU A 232 12.25 9.62 -30.65
N THR A 233 13.05 10.01 -31.63
CA THR A 233 13.82 11.26 -31.62
C THR A 233 12.92 12.50 -31.76
N ALA A 234 11.62 12.31 -32.00
CA ALA A 234 10.62 13.35 -32.17
C ALA A 234 9.51 13.23 -31.11
N LYS A 235 8.99 14.38 -30.66
CA LYS A 235 7.94 14.50 -29.64
C LYS A 235 6.68 13.71 -30.08
N PRO A 236 6.24 12.69 -29.33
CA PRO A 236 4.96 12.06 -29.61
C PRO A 236 3.83 13.04 -29.27
N GLY A 237 2.80 13.12 -30.12
CA GLY A 237 1.59 13.86 -29.77
C GLY A 237 0.93 13.22 -28.57
N SER A 238 0.87 13.91 -27.43
CA SER A 238 0.19 13.46 -26.22
C SER A 238 -1.34 13.54 -26.40
N CYS A 239 -2.09 12.61 -25.79
CA CYS A 239 -3.56 12.61 -25.83
C CYS A 239 -4.16 13.30 -24.59
N GLY A 240 -3.46 14.27 -24.02
CA GLY A 240 -3.93 15.07 -22.90
C GLY A 240 -3.46 14.60 -21.52
N ILE A 241 -3.54 15.54 -20.61
CA ILE A 241 -3.27 15.42 -19.18
C ILE A 241 -4.29 14.45 -18.56
N HIS A 242 -3.82 13.55 -17.68
CA HIS A 242 -4.68 12.66 -16.89
C HIS A 242 -5.91 13.40 -16.29
N ASP A 243 -7.12 12.82 -16.34
CA ASP A 243 -8.26 13.34 -15.56
C ASP A 243 -7.93 13.36 -14.06
N ASP A 244 -7.00 12.49 -13.64
CA ASP A 244 -6.43 12.39 -12.31
C ASP A 244 -5.02 13.01 -12.19
N ALA A 245 -4.61 13.90 -13.11
CA ALA A 245 -3.31 14.58 -13.03
C ALA A 245 -3.23 15.50 -11.80
N PRO A 246 -2.00 15.84 -11.37
CA PRO A 246 -1.79 16.83 -10.31
C PRO A 246 -2.58 18.12 -10.59
N GLY A 247 -3.27 18.62 -9.57
CA GLY A 247 -4.12 19.81 -9.61
C GLY A 247 -5.51 19.62 -10.23
N ARG A 248 -5.86 18.43 -10.74
CA ARG A 248 -7.17 18.19 -11.39
C ARG A 248 -8.27 17.69 -10.45
N LEU A 249 -7.89 16.99 -9.38
CA LEU A 249 -8.85 16.40 -8.45
C LEU A 249 -9.21 17.38 -7.32
N SER A 250 -10.47 17.33 -6.88
CA SER A 250 -10.86 18.02 -5.65
C SER A 250 -10.51 17.18 -4.42
N PRO A 251 -10.03 17.81 -3.33
CA PRO A 251 -9.77 17.14 -2.07
C PRO A 251 -10.99 16.35 -1.57
N LEU A 252 -10.73 15.19 -0.98
CA LEU A 252 -11.77 14.44 -0.28
C LEU A 252 -12.20 15.14 1.01
N THR A 253 -13.50 15.08 1.28
CA THR A 253 -14.09 15.40 2.59
C THR A 253 -14.29 14.14 3.45
N GLN A 254 -14.14 12.95 2.84
CA GLN A 254 -14.30 11.67 3.51
C GLN A 254 -13.16 11.41 4.49
N MET A 255 -13.50 11.06 5.73
CA MET A 255 -12.55 10.63 6.76
C MET A 255 -12.13 9.18 6.55
N ARG A 256 -10.96 8.80 7.08
CA ARG A 256 -10.55 7.40 7.15
C ARG A 256 -11.62 6.52 7.80
N PRO A 257 -11.85 5.30 7.29
CA PRO A 257 -12.68 4.32 8.01
C PRO A 257 -12.07 4.06 9.39
N PRO A 258 -12.89 3.94 10.46
CA PRO A 258 -12.40 3.66 11.81
C PRO A 258 -11.57 2.37 11.80
N GLY A 259 -10.44 2.42 12.52
CA GLY A 259 -9.31 1.50 12.42
C GLY A 259 -9.68 0.08 12.02
N GLN A 260 -9.18 -0.34 10.87
CA GLN A 260 -9.05 -1.76 10.54
C GLN A 260 -7.61 -2.16 10.84
N PRO A 261 -7.35 -2.84 11.98
CA PRO A 261 -6.04 -3.41 12.23
C PRO A 261 -5.71 -4.42 11.12
N TRP A 262 -4.42 -4.69 10.94
CA TRP A 262 -3.87 -5.75 10.07
C TRP A 262 -4.65 -7.09 10.08
N THR A 263 -5.38 -7.40 11.16
CA THR A 263 -6.24 -8.57 11.31
C THR A 263 -7.36 -8.64 10.27
N ARG A 264 -7.91 -7.50 9.83
CA ARG A 264 -8.94 -7.49 8.78
C ARG A 264 -8.33 -7.60 7.37
N ARG A 265 -7.09 -7.14 7.16
CA ARG A 265 -6.30 -7.43 5.95
C ARG A 265 -6.07 -8.94 5.80
N VAL A 266 -5.65 -9.60 6.87
CA VAL A 266 -5.49 -11.06 6.87
C VAL A 266 -6.85 -11.73 6.64
N ALA A 267 -7.91 -11.30 7.34
CA ALA A 267 -9.23 -11.87 7.17
C ALA A 267 -9.78 -11.72 5.74
N ASP A 268 -9.73 -10.53 5.16
CA ASP A 268 -10.23 -10.25 3.81
C ASP A 268 -9.38 -10.98 2.75
N GLU A 269 -8.05 -10.99 2.90
CA GLU A 269 -7.19 -11.79 2.00
C GLU A 269 -7.47 -13.29 2.16
N PHE A 270 -7.67 -13.80 3.37
CA PHE A 270 -8.10 -15.17 3.61
C PHE A 270 -9.48 -15.47 3.03
N GLU A 271 -10.43 -14.54 3.09
CA GLU A 271 -11.76 -14.71 2.52
C GLU A 271 -11.69 -14.78 0.99
N VAL A 272 -10.93 -13.88 0.35
CA VAL A 272 -10.68 -13.92 -1.09
C VAL A 272 -9.98 -15.23 -1.48
N LEU A 273 -8.98 -15.65 -0.71
CA LEU A 273 -8.24 -16.88 -0.98
C LEU A 273 -9.10 -18.13 -0.76
N SER A 274 -9.85 -18.17 0.34
CA SER A 274 -10.79 -19.24 0.66
C SER A 274 -11.89 -19.34 -0.39
N SER A 275 -12.39 -18.21 -0.87
CA SER A 275 -13.36 -18.16 -1.97
C SER A 275 -12.77 -18.74 -3.24
N LYS A 276 -11.56 -18.33 -3.66
CA LYS A 276 -10.90 -18.87 -4.86
C LYS A 276 -10.61 -20.36 -4.76
N ILE A 277 -10.17 -20.84 -3.60
CA ILE A 277 -9.94 -22.27 -3.34
C ILE A 277 -11.27 -23.04 -3.45
N LYS A 278 -12.37 -22.48 -2.91
CA LYS A 278 -13.70 -23.11 -2.99
C LYS A 278 -14.29 -23.09 -4.40
N SER A 279 -14.02 -22.06 -5.20
CA SER A 279 -14.48 -21.95 -6.58
C SER A 279 -13.59 -22.68 -7.60
N GLY A 280 -12.39 -23.12 -7.19
CA GLY A 280 -11.40 -23.74 -8.08
C GLY A 280 -10.70 -22.75 -9.00
N ASP A 281 -10.76 -21.45 -8.69
CA ASP A 281 -10.12 -20.40 -9.48
C ASP A 281 -8.60 -20.44 -9.31
N PRO A 282 -7.82 -20.17 -10.38
CA PRO A 282 -6.38 -20.15 -10.29
C PRO A 282 -5.89 -19.06 -9.32
N LEU A 283 -4.95 -19.45 -8.46
CA LEU A 283 -4.23 -18.55 -7.56
C LEU A 283 -3.10 -17.85 -8.33
N SER A 284 -2.76 -16.62 -7.94
CA SER A 284 -1.52 -16.00 -8.42
C SER A 284 -0.31 -16.63 -7.72
N ARG A 285 0.89 -16.58 -8.32
CA ARG A 285 2.13 -17.06 -7.67
C ARG A 285 2.34 -16.51 -6.25
N GLN A 286 1.94 -15.27 -6.04
CA GLN A 286 2.05 -14.61 -4.75
C GLN A 286 1.03 -15.15 -3.74
N GLN A 287 -0.16 -15.55 -4.20
CA GLN A 287 -1.17 -16.24 -3.39
C GLN A 287 -0.74 -17.68 -3.07
N GLU A 288 -0.10 -18.38 -4.01
CA GLU A 288 0.50 -19.71 -3.78
C GLU A 288 1.59 -19.65 -2.70
N ASP A 289 2.52 -18.69 -2.79
CA ASP A 289 3.56 -18.49 -1.79
C ASP A 289 2.98 -18.17 -0.40
N MET A 290 1.86 -17.45 -0.35
CA MET A 290 1.16 -17.15 0.91
C MET A 290 0.49 -18.40 1.50
N VAL A 291 -0.17 -19.22 0.68
CA VAL A 291 -0.68 -20.54 1.11
C VAL A 291 0.47 -21.38 1.64
N LEU A 292 1.58 -21.46 0.90
CA LEU A 292 2.72 -22.27 1.30
C LEU A 292 3.28 -21.80 2.64
N GLY A 293 3.51 -20.49 2.79
CA GLY A 293 4.02 -19.90 4.02
C GLY A 293 3.08 -20.10 5.21
N LEU A 294 1.77 -20.03 4.98
CA LEU A 294 0.77 -20.21 6.03
C LEU A 294 0.63 -21.68 6.43
N THR A 295 0.62 -22.60 5.46
CA THR A 295 0.63 -24.05 5.70
C THR A 295 1.88 -24.43 6.47
N LEU A 296 3.05 -23.91 6.08
CA LEU A 296 4.31 -24.15 6.77
C LEU A 296 4.29 -23.61 8.20
N SER A 297 3.73 -22.42 8.42
CA SER A 297 3.58 -21.82 9.76
C SER A 297 2.65 -22.62 10.66
N ILE A 298 1.55 -23.16 10.12
CA ILE A 298 0.64 -24.05 10.84
C ILE A 298 1.34 -25.37 11.18
N VAL A 299 2.06 -25.97 10.22
CA VAL A 299 2.80 -27.22 10.44
C VAL A 299 3.88 -27.02 11.50
N ILE A 300 4.65 -25.94 11.43
CA ILE A 300 5.68 -25.60 12.44
C ILE A 300 5.03 -25.30 13.80
N GLY A 301 3.91 -24.57 13.84
CA GLY A 301 3.19 -24.28 15.08
C GLY A 301 2.63 -25.53 15.75
N LEU A 302 2.05 -26.45 14.97
CA LEU A 302 1.56 -27.74 15.45
C LEU A 302 2.71 -28.67 15.88
N ALA A 303 3.82 -28.68 15.15
CA ALA A 303 5.02 -29.42 15.54
C ALA A 303 5.63 -28.86 16.84
N GLY A 304 5.68 -27.53 16.98
CA GLY A 304 6.14 -26.84 18.19
C GLY A 304 5.25 -27.12 19.40
N LEU A 305 3.92 -27.13 19.22
CA LEU A 305 2.95 -27.55 20.25
C LEU A 305 3.11 -29.04 20.61
N GLY A 306 3.40 -29.90 19.63
CA GLY A 306 3.68 -31.32 19.86
C GLY A 306 4.96 -31.53 20.68
N VAL A 307 6.03 -30.80 20.37
CA VAL A 307 7.30 -30.83 21.12
C VAL A 307 7.12 -30.24 22.52
N TYR A 308 6.37 -29.15 22.66
CA TYR A 308 6.06 -28.54 23.95
C TYR A 308 5.15 -29.43 24.81
N GLY A 309 4.17 -30.10 24.20
CA GLY A 309 3.35 -31.11 24.87
C GLY A 309 4.18 -32.34 25.30
N ALA A 310 5.10 -32.80 24.47
CA ALA A 310 6.03 -33.87 24.80
C ALA A 310 6.98 -33.48 25.95
N TYR A 311 7.44 -32.23 25.98
CA TYR A 311 8.25 -31.65 27.06
C TYR A 311 7.48 -31.59 28.39
N LEU A 312 6.20 -31.23 28.35
CA LEU A 312 5.34 -31.16 29.54
C LEU A 312 4.91 -32.54 30.08
N LEU A 313 4.90 -33.58 29.25
CA LEU A 313 4.42 -34.92 29.62
C LEU A 313 5.51 -35.89 30.10
N GLY A 314 6.78 -35.49 30.05
CA GLY A 314 7.92 -36.26 30.57
C GLY A 314 8.28 -37.50 29.73
N GLU A 315 9.53 -37.96 29.89
CA GLU A 315 10.16 -39.00 29.05
C GLU A 315 9.39 -40.32 28.79
N PRO A 316 8.59 -40.89 29.71
CA PRO A 316 7.98 -42.20 29.45
C PRO A 316 6.89 -42.17 28.36
N VAL A 317 6.36 -40.99 28.00
CA VAL A 317 5.34 -40.85 26.94
C VAL A 317 5.98 -40.77 25.55
N ILE A 318 7.14 -40.10 25.44
CA ILE A 318 7.89 -39.97 24.18
C ILE A 318 8.37 -41.34 23.68
N ALA A 319 8.85 -42.19 24.59
CA ALA A 319 9.26 -43.55 24.26
C ALA A 319 8.09 -44.39 23.69
N ARG A 320 6.89 -44.27 24.26
CA ARG A 320 5.69 -44.97 23.76
C ARG A 320 5.19 -44.43 22.43
N PHE A 321 5.31 -43.12 22.18
CA PHE A 321 4.94 -42.51 20.91
C PHE A 321 5.89 -42.92 19.77
N VAL A 322 7.20 -42.92 20.02
CA VAL A 322 8.23 -43.36 19.05
C VAL A 322 8.10 -44.86 18.77
N ASP A 323 7.79 -45.68 19.79
CA ASP A 323 7.57 -47.12 19.60
C ASP A 323 6.25 -47.42 18.85
N GLY A 324 5.25 -46.54 18.96
CA GLY A 324 4.01 -46.59 18.17
C GLY A 324 4.23 -46.26 16.69
N LEU A 325 5.08 -45.28 16.38
CA LEU A 325 5.44 -44.92 15.00
C LEU A 325 6.24 -46.02 14.29
N LYS A 326 7.05 -46.79 15.02
CA LYS A 326 7.82 -47.94 14.48
C LYS A 326 6.96 -49.17 14.15
N ARG A 327 5.72 -49.23 14.63
CA ARG A 327 4.80 -50.35 14.40
C ARG A 327 3.80 -50.10 13.27
N LEU A 328 3.87 -48.95 12.60
CA LEU A 328 3.11 -48.71 11.38
C LEU A 328 3.74 -49.53 10.23
N PRO A 329 2.98 -50.40 9.54
CA PRO A 329 3.52 -51.19 8.44
C PRO A 329 3.88 -50.29 7.27
N VAL A 330 5.13 -50.42 6.79
CA VAL A 330 5.58 -49.89 5.51
C VAL A 330 5.12 -50.86 4.42
N THR A 331 4.05 -50.50 3.72
CA THR A 331 3.57 -50.97 2.39
C THR A 331 2.21 -50.26 2.21
N GLU A 332 2.00 -49.32 1.28
CA GLU A 332 2.20 -49.41 -0.17
C GLU A 332 2.92 -48.18 -0.75
N GLN A 333 4.01 -48.48 -1.47
CA GLN A 333 4.60 -47.66 -2.50
C GLN A 333 3.70 -47.65 -3.75
N PHE A 334 3.64 -46.49 -4.42
CA PHE A 334 3.63 -46.34 -5.88
C PHE A 334 2.88 -47.40 -6.71
N GLY A 335 1.63 -47.11 -7.06
CA GLY A 335 0.95 -47.70 -8.22
C GLY A 335 0.82 -46.69 -9.35
N TRP A 336 1.91 -46.46 -10.12
CA TRP A 336 1.78 -45.97 -11.49
C TRP A 336 1.42 -47.18 -12.36
N LYS A 337 0.25 -47.14 -13.00
CA LYS A 337 -0.07 -47.98 -14.15
C LYS A 337 -0.19 -47.05 -15.35
N GLU A 338 0.75 -47.21 -16.28
CA GLU A 338 0.57 -46.77 -17.66
C GLU A 338 -0.56 -47.60 -18.27
N ASP A 339 -1.55 -46.90 -18.85
CA ASP A 339 -2.27 -47.24 -20.07
C ASP A 339 -2.75 -45.93 -20.71
#